data_AF-Q9V2N3-F1
#
_entry.id   AF-Q9V2N3-F1
#
_cell.length_a   1.000
_cell.length_b   1.000
_cell.length_c   1.000
_cell.angle_alpha   90.00
_cell.angle_beta   90.00
_cell.angle_gamma   90.00
#
_symmetry.space_group_name_H-M   'P 1'
#
loop_
_entity.id
_entity.type
_entity.pdbx_description
1 polymer ?
#
loop_
_entity_poly.entity_id
_entity_poly.type
_entity_poly.pdbx_seq_one_letter_code
_entity_poly.pdbx_strand_id
1 'polypeptide(L)'
;MRTSGAPLKIKIDLTKNENELILLPLKKKRILHPYSDSDECNANIIVYSLEEIFAEKIRSLFQRTRPRDLYDVWKLKDMVKMDTVINILPDKFRIKNVHPNLKSLKEREDYYKVAWQRSLVHQINPLPKFEKVWNDVLEFLEELF
;
A
#
# COMPACT_ATOMS: atom_id res chain seq x y z
N MET A 1 -34.88 20.95 3.80
CA MET A 1 -33.82 21.17 2.79
C MET A 1 -32.47 21.17 3.50
N ARG A 2 -31.63 20.15 3.32
CA ARG A 2 -30.25 20.14 3.83
C ARG A 2 -29.26 20.46 2.70
N THR A 3 -28.79 21.71 2.74
CA THR A 3 -27.41 22.18 2.57
C THR A 3 -26.42 21.36 1.72
N SER A 4 -26.03 21.99 0.61
CA SER A 4 -24.76 21.92 -0.12
C SER A 4 -23.62 21.12 0.56
N GLY A 5 -23.53 19.84 0.24
CA GLY A 5 -22.30 19.05 0.38
C GLY A 5 -21.49 19.11 -0.91
N ALA A 6 -20.16 19.00 -0.83
CA ALA A 6 -19.32 18.85 -2.01
C ALA A 6 -19.83 17.66 -2.86
N PRO A 7 -19.89 17.79 -4.20
CA PRO A 7 -20.39 16.71 -5.05
C PRO A 7 -19.57 15.44 -4.84
N LEU A 8 -20.25 14.29 -4.88
CA LEU A 8 -19.61 12.97 -4.89
C LEU A 8 -18.56 12.95 -6.00
N LYS A 9 -17.29 12.77 -5.63
CA LYS A 9 -16.15 12.82 -6.54
C LYS A 9 -15.38 11.52 -6.46
N ILE A 10 -15.23 10.86 -7.61
CA ILE A 10 -14.34 9.71 -7.78
C ILE A 10 -13.05 10.23 -8.43
N LYS A 11 -11.90 9.93 -7.82
CA LYS A 11 -10.58 10.19 -8.42
C LYS A 11 -10.06 8.91 -9.05
N ILE A 12 -9.76 8.96 -10.34
CA ILE A 12 -9.17 7.85 -11.08
C ILE A 12 -7.73 8.24 -11.42
N ASP A 13 -6.78 7.37 -11.06
CA ASP A 13 -5.37 7.52 -11.42
C ASP A 13 -5.02 6.44 -12.46
N LEU A 14 -4.54 6.87 -13.63
CA LEU A 14 -4.15 5.99 -14.73
C LEU A 14 -2.62 6.04 -14.90
N THR A 15 -1.98 4.87 -14.86
CA THR A 15 -0.52 4.74 -15.01
C THR A 15 -0.22 3.93 -16.26
N LYS A 16 0.74 4.40 -17.07
CA LYS A 16 1.21 3.67 -18.25
C LYS A 16 2.18 2.55 -17.86
N ASN A 17 2.22 1.49 -18.66
CA ASN A 17 3.12 0.34 -18.44
C ASN A 17 4.60 0.74 -18.36
N GLU A 18 5.03 1.75 -19.13
CA GLU A 18 6.40 2.29 -19.06
C GLU A 18 6.76 2.85 -17.68
N ASN A 19 5.76 3.27 -16.91
CA ASN A 19 5.94 3.81 -15.57
C ASN A 19 5.75 2.73 -14.51
N GLU A 20 4.90 1.72 -14.69
CA GLU A 20 4.67 0.64 -13.72
C GLU A 20 4.47 -0.68 -14.48
N LEU A 21 5.46 -1.58 -14.40
CA LEU A 21 5.34 -2.91 -14.97
C LEU A 21 4.68 -3.85 -13.97
N ILE A 22 3.77 -4.66 -14.48
CA ILE A 22 3.11 -5.74 -13.75
C ILE A 22 3.94 -7.01 -14.00
N LEU A 23 4.58 -7.52 -12.96
CA LEU A 23 5.56 -8.62 -13.06
C LEU A 23 4.91 -9.98 -12.79
N LEU A 24 3.86 -10.02 -11.98
CA LEU A 24 3.12 -11.24 -11.66
C LEU A 24 1.83 -11.40 -12.49
N PRO A 25 1.38 -12.65 -12.74
CA PRO A 25 0.13 -12.89 -13.44
C PRO A 25 -1.08 -12.24 -12.75
N LEU A 26 -1.85 -11.50 -13.54
CA LEU A 26 -3.09 -10.86 -13.12
C LEU A 26 -4.09 -11.89 -12.56
N LYS A 27 -4.85 -11.48 -11.55
CA LYS A 27 -5.87 -12.31 -10.90
C LYS A 27 -7.26 -11.78 -11.26
N LYS A 28 -8.23 -12.69 -11.40
CA LYS A 28 -9.65 -12.33 -11.41
C LYS A 28 -10.20 -12.48 -9.99
N LYS A 29 -10.80 -11.42 -9.45
CA LYS A 29 -11.42 -11.40 -8.12
C LYS A 29 -12.83 -10.86 -8.20
N ARG A 30 -13.74 -11.45 -7.43
CA ARG A 30 -15.10 -10.94 -7.25
C ARG A 30 -15.05 -9.63 -6.47
N ILE A 31 -15.87 -8.66 -6.85
CA ILE A 31 -16.04 -7.43 -6.07
C ILE A 31 -16.62 -7.78 -4.69
N LEU A 32 -16.07 -7.17 -3.64
CA LEU A 32 -16.68 -7.19 -2.32
C LEU A 32 -17.74 -6.09 -2.27
N HIS A 33 -19.02 -6.48 -2.22
CA HIS A 33 -20.14 -5.55 -2.30
C HIS A 33 -21.01 -5.66 -1.03
N PRO A 34 -20.66 -4.94 0.05
CA PRO A 34 -21.37 -5.03 1.33
C PRO A 34 -22.64 -4.16 1.38
N TYR A 35 -23.12 -3.66 0.24
CA TYR A 35 -24.27 -2.77 0.16
C TYR A 35 -25.53 -3.57 -0.17
N SER A 36 -26.71 -2.99 0.08
CA SER A 36 -28.00 -3.68 -0.02
C SER A 36 -28.33 -4.18 -1.43
N ASP A 37 -27.75 -3.55 -2.45
CA ASP A 37 -27.84 -3.89 -3.87
C ASP A 37 -26.83 -4.97 -4.30
N SER A 38 -26.26 -5.73 -3.35
CA SER A 38 -25.22 -6.73 -3.63
C SER A 38 -25.60 -7.79 -4.68
N ASP A 39 -26.89 -8.09 -4.82
CA ASP A 39 -27.41 -9.01 -5.83
C ASP A 39 -27.40 -8.42 -7.25
N GLU A 40 -27.38 -7.08 -7.38
CA GLU A 40 -27.39 -6.37 -8.66
C GLU A 40 -26.00 -6.21 -9.26
N CYS A 41 -24.94 -6.23 -8.43
CA CYS A 41 -23.56 -6.11 -8.89
C CYS A 41 -22.71 -7.32 -8.47
N ASN A 42 -22.68 -8.30 -9.36
CA ASN A 42 -21.86 -9.51 -9.23
C ASN A 42 -20.77 -9.56 -10.32
N ALA A 43 -19.82 -8.64 -10.26
CA ALA A 43 -18.74 -8.55 -11.24
C ALA A 43 -17.43 -9.18 -10.74
N ASN A 44 -16.67 -9.74 -11.69
CA ASN A 44 -15.27 -10.09 -11.49
C ASN A 44 -14.38 -9.02 -12.15
N ILE A 45 -13.39 -8.55 -11.41
CA ILE A 45 -12.42 -7.56 -11.87
C ILE A 45 -11.02 -8.17 -11.96
N ILE A 46 -10.24 -7.63 -12.88
CA ILE A 46 -8.83 -7.96 -13.03
C ILE A 46 -8.05 -7.12 -12.03
N VAL A 47 -7.26 -7.78 -11.18
CA VAL A 47 -6.48 -7.14 -10.12
C VAL A 47 -5.06 -7.69 -10.11
N TYR A 48 -4.15 -6.93 -9.50
CA TYR A 48 -2.80 -7.38 -9.22
C TYR A 48 -2.81 -8.48 -8.15
N SER A 49 -1.77 -9.31 -8.12
CA SER A 49 -1.57 -10.22 -6.98
C SER A 49 -1.24 -9.41 -5.73
N LEU A 50 -1.42 -10.03 -4.56
CA LEU A 50 -1.11 -9.35 -3.30
C LEU A 50 0.40 -9.11 -3.16
N GLU A 51 1.20 -10.05 -3.65
CA GLU A 51 2.66 -9.97 -3.70
C GLU A 51 3.15 -8.79 -4.56
N GLU A 52 2.49 -8.54 -5.71
CA GLU A 52 2.78 -7.40 -6.58
C GLU A 52 2.52 -6.08 -5.86
N ILE A 53 1.35 -5.95 -5.24
CA ILE A 53 0.95 -4.77 -4.46
C ILE A 53 1.92 -4.55 -3.31
N PHE A 54 2.29 -5.61 -2.60
CA PHE A 54 3.18 -5.53 -1.46
C PHE A 54 4.60 -5.12 -1.84
N ALA A 55 5.15 -5.66 -2.93
CA ALA A 55 6.46 -5.24 -3.44
C ALA A 55 6.46 -3.74 -3.81
N GLU A 56 5.38 -3.23 -4.41
CA GLU A 56 5.22 -1.80 -4.68
C GLU A 56 5.11 -0.96 -3.40
N LYS A 57 4.49 -1.49 -2.35
CA LYS A 57 4.39 -0.82 -1.05
C LYS A 57 5.75 -0.70 -0.37
N ILE A 58 6.55 -1.77 -0.36
CA ILE A 58 7.94 -1.72 0.13
C ILE A 58 8.73 -0.66 -0.64
N ARG A 59 8.72 -0.70 -1.98
CA ARG A 59 9.39 0.29 -2.83
C ARG A 59 8.93 1.72 -2.50
N SER A 60 7.63 1.92 -2.28
CA SER A 60 7.04 3.22 -2.00
C SER A 60 7.57 3.84 -0.69
N LEU A 61 7.96 3.05 0.31
CA LEU A 61 8.57 3.54 1.55
C LEU A 61 9.87 4.31 1.27
N PHE A 62 10.64 3.89 0.27
CA PHE A 62 11.89 4.53 -0.14
C PHE A 62 11.69 5.65 -1.15
N GLN A 63 10.54 5.68 -1.84
CA GLN A 63 10.23 6.73 -2.82
C GLN A 63 9.59 7.97 -2.18
N ARG A 64 8.76 7.79 -1.14
CA ARG A 64 7.96 8.87 -0.55
C ARG A 64 7.68 8.61 0.93
N THR A 65 7.10 9.61 1.59
CA THR A 65 6.79 9.55 3.03
C THR A 65 5.27 9.60 3.22
N ARG A 66 4.62 8.44 3.34
CA ARG A 66 3.16 8.35 3.50
C ARG A 66 2.78 7.31 4.55
N PRO A 67 2.15 7.70 5.68
CA PRO A 67 1.73 6.78 6.74
C PRO A 67 0.94 5.55 6.27
N ARG A 68 0.11 5.70 5.22
CA ARG A 68 -0.63 4.58 4.63
C ARG A 68 0.27 3.49 4.06
N ASP A 69 1.35 3.85 3.36
CA ASP A 69 2.25 2.86 2.79
C ASP A 69 2.96 2.07 3.90
N LEU A 70 3.33 2.74 5.02
CA LEU A 70 3.89 2.09 6.21
C LEU A 70 2.88 1.12 6.84
N TYR A 71 1.64 1.56 7.03
CA TYR A 71 0.57 0.70 7.55
C TYR A 71 0.33 -0.52 6.65
N ASP A 72 0.25 -0.31 5.34
CA ASP A 72 -0.01 -1.38 4.38
C ASP A 72 1.10 -2.43 4.40
N VAL A 73 2.38 -2.02 4.49
CA VAL A 73 3.50 -2.98 4.65
C VAL A 73 3.35 -3.77 5.94
N TRP A 74 3.12 -3.10 7.07
CA TRP A 74 2.92 -3.78 8.35
C TRP A 74 1.74 -4.76 8.33
N LYS A 75 0.64 -4.39 7.68
CA LYS A 75 -0.59 -5.17 7.68
C LYS A 75 -0.53 -6.37 6.72
N LEU A 76 0.17 -6.23 5.60
CA LEU A 76 0.17 -7.22 4.52
C LEU A 76 1.33 -8.21 4.59
N LYS A 77 2.40 -7.94 5.39
CA LYS A 77 3.60 -8.78 5.42
C LYS A 77 3.33 -10.26 5.70
N ASP A 78 2.35 -10.56 6.56
CA ASP A 78 1.98 -11.94 6.93
C ASP A 78 0.95 -12.58 5.98
N MET A 79 0.47 -11.83 4.98
CA MET A 79 -0.56 -12.28 4.04
C MET A 79 -0.01 -12.66 2.67
N VAL A 80 1.28 -12.43 2.44
CA VAL A 80 1.96 -12.61 1.15
C VAL A 80 2.94 -13.78 1.18
N LYS A 81 3.21 -14.34 0.01
CA LYS A 81 4.33 -15.29 -0.17
C LYS A 81 5.64 -14.51 -0.32
N MET A 82 6.43 -14.44 0.76
CA MET A 82 7.63 -13.60 0.78
C MET A 82 8.65 -13.97 -0.31
N ASP A 83 8.84 -15.25 -0.61
CA ASP A 83 9.72 -15.70 -1.71
C ASP A 83 9.34 -15.07 -3.05
N THR A 84 8.03 -14.93 -3.31
CA THR A 84 7.54 -14.31 -4.54
C THR A 84 7.82 -12.81 -4.56
N VAL A 85 7.67 -12.15 -3.41
CA VAL A 85 7.94 -10.72 -3.25
C VAL A 85 9.42 -10.44 -3.48
N ILE A 86 10.31 -11.19 -2.83
CA ILE A 86 11.77 -11.07 -2.95
C ILE A 86 12.20 -11.20 -4.41
N ASN A 87 11.60 -12.12 -5.17
CA ASN A 87 11.93 -12.32 -6.57
C ASN A 87 11.60 -11.13 -7.47
N ILE A 88 10.55 -10.36 -7.18
CA ILE A 88 10.10 -9.24 -8.03
C ILE A 88 10.55 -7.85 -7.51
N LEU A 89 10.90 -7.77 -6.23
CA LEU A 89 11.20 -6.50 -5.56
C LEU A 89 12.37 -5.74 -6.20
N PRO A 90 13.51 -6.35 -6.58
CA PRO A 90 14.61 -5.65 -7.24
C PRO A 90 14.19 -4.97 -8.55
N ASP A 91 13.35 -5.64 -9.34
CA ASP A 91 12.83 -5.08 -10.58
C ASP A 91 11.93 -3.88 -10.33
N LYS A 92 11.07 -3.96 -9.31
CA LYS A 92 10.23 -2.82 -8.89
C LYS A 92 11.08 -1.60 -8.56
N PHE A 93 12.17 -1.76 -7.80
CA PHE A 93 13.11 -0.67 -7.51
C PHE A 93 13.76 -0.12 -8.78
N ARG A 94 14.29 -1.01 -9.63
CA ARG A 94 14.99 -0.66 -10.87
C ARG A 94 14.13 0.14 -11.85
N ILE A 95 12.90 -0.31 -12.12
CA ILE A 95 11.98 0.35 -13.07
C ILE A 95 11.71 1.80 -12.67
N LYS A 96 11.69 2.06 -11.36
CA LYS A 96 11.35 3.38 -10.81
C LYS A 96 12.57 4.20 -10.42
N ASN A 97 13.76 3.67 -10.68
CA ASN A 97 15.04 4.24 -10.28
C ASN A 97 15.09 4.63 -8.79
N VAL A 98 14.53 3.78 -7.93
CA VAL A 98 14.54 3.95 -6.48
C VAL A 98 15.62 3.05 -5.90
N HIS A 99 16.43 3.55 -4.98
CA HIS A 99 17.45 2.78 -4.30
C HIS A 99 17.05 2.64 -2.83
N PRO A 100 16.90 1.41 -2.29
CA PRO A 100 16.56 1.22 -0.89
C PRO A 100 17.69 1.76 -0.01
N ASN A 101 17.31 2.59 0.97
CA ASN A 101 18.24 3.16 1.94
C ASN A 101 17.52 3.24 3.30
N LEU A 102 17.84 2.29 4.18
CA LEU A 102 17.22 2.21 5.51
C LEU A 102 17.57 3.42 6.37
N LYS A 103 18.76 4.00 6.22
CA LYS A 103 19.16 5.20 6.97
C LYS A 103 18.26 6.39 6.62
N SER A 104 18.03 6.64 5.32
CA SER A 104 17.16 7.74 4.89
C SER A 104 15.67 7.49 5.22
N LEU A 105 15.26 6.23 5.36
CA LEU A 105 13.94 5.90 5.91
C LEU A 105 13.87 6.26 7.40
N LYS A 106 14.86 5.85 8.20
CA LYS A 106 14.94 6.14 9.65
C LYS A 106 14.93 7.63 9.95
N GLU A 107 15.65 8.43 9.16
CA GLU A 107 15.68 9.91 9.28
C GLU A 107 14.29 10.57 9.11
N ARG A 108 13.30 9.84 8.57
CA ARG A 108 11.92 10.34 8.36
C ARG A 108 10.92 9.89 9.44
N GLU A 109 11.38 9.24 10.51
CA GLU A 109 10.53 8.73 11.60
C GLU A 109 9.60 9.81 12.16
N ASP A 110 10.16 10.97 12.55
CA ASP A 110 9.39 12.07 13.15
C ASP A 110 8.27 12.56 12.24
N TYR A 111 8.52 12.62 10.92
CA TYR A 111 7.50 12.99 9.96
C TYR A 111 6.36 11.98 9.94
N TYR A 112 6.69 10.68 9.92
CA TYR A 112 5.69 9.63 10.00
C TYR A 112 4.88 9.71 11.29
N LYS A 113 5.55 9.92 12.42
CA LYS A 113 4.94 10.03 13.75
C LYS A 113 3.92 11.16 13.80
N VAL A 114 4.32 12.37 13.40
CA VAL A 114 3.44 13.55 13.35
C VAL A 114 2.27 13.31 12.37
N ALA A 115 2.53 12.64 11.25
CA ALA A 115 1.51 12.40 10.25
C ALA A 115 0.58 11.21 10.53
N TRP A 116 0.92 10.34 11.48
CA TRP A 116 0.28 9.02 11.66
C TRP A 116 -1.22 9.14 11.91
N GLN A 117 -1.59 9.78 13.02
CA GLN A 117 -2.98 9.89 13.46
C GLN A 117 -3.82 10.68 12.45
N ARG A 118 -3.34 11.86 12.03
CA ARG A 118 -4.07 12.72 11.08
C ARG A 118 -4.35 12.05 9.74
N SER A 119 -3.48 11.13 9.31
CA SER A 119 -3.60 10.50 7.99
C SER A 119 -4.49 9.26 7.99
N LEU A 120 -4.63 8.59 9.15
CA LEU A 120 -5.16 7.22 9.21
C LEU A 120 -6.39 7.04 10.11
N VAL A 121 -6.63 7.92 11.09
CA VAL A 121 -7.69 7.71 12.10
C VAL A 121 -9.10 7.55 11.52
N HIS A 122 -9.40 8.21 10.40
CA HIS A 122 -10.70 8.12 9.74
C HIS A 122 -10.84 6.89 8.81
N GLN A 123 -9.74 6.20 8.52
CA GLN A 123 -9.70 5.05 7.61
C GLN A 123 -9.51 3.73 8.37
N ILE A 124 -8.87 3.78 9.54
CA ILE A 124 -8.45 2.61 10.30
C ILE A 124 -8.93 2.76 11.74
N ASN A 125 -9.80 1.84 12.17
CA ASN A 125 -10.32 1.80 13.53
C ASN A 125 -10.40 0.34 14.04
N PRO A 126 -9.68 -0.02 15.13
CA PRO A 126 -8.78 0.81 15.91
C PRO A 126 -7.43 1.07 15.19
N LEU A 127 -6.93 2.31 15.29
CA LEU A 127 -5.61 2.68 14.76
C LEU A 127 -4.50 2.13 15.67
N PRO A 128 -3.56 1.30 15.17
CA PRO A 128 -2.43 0.84 15.99
C PRO A 128 -1.48 1.98 16.38
N LYS A 129 -0.78 1.79 17.51
CA LYS A 129 0.28 2.71 17.98
C LYS A 129 1.37 2.83 16.92
N PHE A 130 1.80 4.07 16.65
CA PHE A 130 2.80 4.36 15.63
C PHE A 130 4.10 3.59 15.89
N GLU A 131 4.60 3.64 17.13
CA GLU A 131 5.88 3.05 17.52
C GLU A 131 5.93 1.55 17.26
N LYS A 132 4.81 0.84 17.50
CA LYS A 132 4.70 -0.58 17.19
C LYS A 132 4.85 -0.82 15.70
N VAL A 133 4.05 -0.13 14.89
CA VAL A 133 4.05 -0.31 13.43
C VAL A 133 5.41 0.04 12.83
N TRP A 134 6.01 1.14 13.29
CA TRP A 134 7.31 1.60 12.83
C TRP A 134 8.41 0.58 13.12
N ASN A 135 8.53 0.13 14.36
CA ASN A 135 9.55 -0.83 14.76
C ASN A 135 9.38 -2.18 14.05
N ASP A 136 8.15 -2.71 14.01
CA ASP A 136 7.83 -3.98 13.35
C ASP A 136 8.11 -3.95 11.82
N VAL A 137 8.04 -2.77 11.19
CA VAL A 137 8.40 -2.60 9.77
C VAL A 137 9.88 -2.39 9.60
N LEU A 138 10.54 -1.63 10.47
CA LEU A 138 11.99 -1.45 10.40
C LEU A 138 12.74 -2.77 10.57
N GLU A 139 12.37 -3.58 11.57
CA GLU A 139 12.93 -4.91 11.80
C GLU A 139 12.74 -5.80 10.55
N PHE A 140 11.52 -5.84 10.02
CA PHE A 140 11.22 -6.57 8.79
C PHE A 140 12.08 -6.12 7.59
N LEU A 141 12.29 -4.81 7.43
CA LEU A 141 13.10 -4.30 6.32
C LEU A 141 14.60 -4.54 6.53
N GLU A 142 15.07 -4.57 7.78
CA GLU A 142 16.46 -4.95 8.12
C GLU A 142 16.75 -6.42 7.84
N GLU A 143 15.76 -7.31 7.99
CA GLU A 143 15.90 -8.72 7.59
C GLU A 143 15.83 -8.93 6.07
N LEU A 144 15.14 -8.02 5.37
CA LEU A 144 14.92 -8.12 3.93
C LEU A 144 16.11 -7.65 3.08
N PHE A 145 16.98 -6.77 3.60
CA PHE A 145 18.09 -6.13 2.89
C PHE A 145 19.43 -6.38 3.56
#